data_AF-A0A7S0SAA5-F1
#
_entry.id   AF-A0A7S0SAA5-F1
#
_cell.length_a   1.000
_cell.length_b   1.000
_cell.length_c   1.000
_cell.angle_alpha   90.00
_cell.angle_beta   90.00
_cell.angle_gamma   90.00
#
_symmetry.space_group_name_H-M   'P 1'
#
loop_
_entity.id
_entity.type
_entity.pdbx_description
1 polymer ?
#
loop_
_entity_poly.entity_id
_entity_poly.type
_entity_poly.pdbx_seq_one_letter_code
_entity_poly.pdbx_strand_id
1 'polypeptide(L)'
;ISFFHSVPADDLPALTRRLKLDRCVLAGIFQRKITMWDDAKIKALNPGTTIPAGTAINVVVRNLGSSSTSLSSQYLSMAGCTDAWNATIGTGKGGPSKAPFWPTDTVRKEGSEGVSAYIAATPYSI
;
A
#
# COMPACT_ATOMS: atom_id res chain seq x y z
N ILE A 1 -11.71 -1.89 5.15
CA ILE A 1 -10.59 -0.93 4.99
C ILE A 1 -10.47 -0.63 3.50
N SER A 2 -10.14 0.61 3.12
CA SER A 2 -9.93 1.00 1.72
C SER A 2 -8.53 1.57 1.58
N PHE A 3 -7.84 1.22 0.49
CA PHE A 3 -6.55 1.78 0.10
C PHE A 3 -6.76 2.65 -1.15
N PHE A 4 -6.11 3.81 -1.19
CA PHE A 4 -6.23 4.78 -2.29
C PHE A 4 -4.87 4.94 -2.93
N HIS A 5 -4.82 5.08 -4.25
CA HIS A 5 -3.58 5.33 -4.97
C HIS A 5 -3.74 6.50 -5.94
N SER A 6 -2.63 7.15 -6.29
CA SER A 6 -2.57 8.33 -7.16
C SER A 6 -1.90 8.01 -8.50
N VAL A 7 -2.26 6.88 -9.10
CA VAL A 7 -1.86 6.57 -10.48
C VAL A 7 -2.69 7.48 -11.40
N PRO A 8 -2.09 8.26 -12.31
CA PRO A 8 -2.82 9.19 -13.18
C PRO A 8 -3.94 8.50 -13.95
N ALA A 9 -5.08 9.18 -14.14
CA ALA A 9 -6.25 8.60 -14.79
C ALA A 9 -6.00 8.20 -16.26
N ASP A 10 -5.07 8.88 -16.93
CA ASP A 10 -4.66 8.57 -18.30
C ASP A 10 -3.93 7.22 -18.38
N ASP A 11 -3.37 6.77 -17.25
CA ASP A 11 -2.69 5.48 -17.07
C ASP A 11 -3.62 4.41 -16.45
N LEU A 12 -4.94 4.61 -16.44
CA LEU A 12 -5.89 3.71 -15.77
C LEU A 12 -7.06 3.31 -16.67
N PRO A 13 -7.78 2.21 -16.36
CA PRO A 13 -8.94 1.83 -17.13
C PRO A 13 -9.99 2.95 -17.07
N ALA A 14 -10.45 3.43 -18.23
CA ALA A 14 -11.34 4.57 -18.34
C ALA A 14 -12.63 4.44 -17.49
N LEU A 15 -13.10 3.20 -17.29
CA LEU A 15 -14.34 2.90 -16.57
C LEU A 15 -14.19 2.88 -15.04
N THR A 16 -13.02 2.55 -14.51
CA THR A 16 -12.81 2.41 -13.06
C THR A 16 -11.91 3.49 -12.48
N ARG A 17 -11.02 4.06 -13.31
CA ARG A 17 -9.94 4.99 -12.91
C ARG A 17 -9.19 4.53 -11.66
N ARG A 18 -9.04 3.20 -11.50
CA ARG A 18 -8.40 2.53 -10.36
C ARG A 18 -7.80 1.19 -10.80
N LEU A 19 -6.65 0.86 -10.22
CA LEU A 19 -6.05 -0.47 -10.34
C LEU A 19 -6.72 -1.43 -9.37
N LYS A 20 -6.90 -2.67 -9.82
CA LYS A 20 -7.23 -3.81 -8.97
C LYS A 20 -5.97 -4.25 -8.25
N LEU A 21 -5.98 -4.12 -6.93
CA LEU A 21 -4.91 -4.60 -6.05
C LEU A 21 -5.55 -5.56 -5.06
N ASP A 22 -5.11 -6.81 -5.07
CA ASP A 22 -5.53 -7.77 -4.06
C ASP A 22 -4.74 -7.60 -2.77
N ARG A 23 -5.13 -8.34 -1.75
CA ARG A 23 -4.50 -8.27 -0.42
C ARG A 23 -3.01 -8.65 -0.46
N CYS A 24 -2.61 -9.58 -1.33
CA CYS A 24 -1.24 -10.07 -1.41
C CYS A 24 -0.32 -9.06 -2.12
N VAL A 25 -0.83 -8.39 -3.16
CA VAL A 25 -0.17 -7.26 -3.82
C VAL A 25 -0.05 -6.08 -2.86
N LEU A 26 -1.13 -5.70 -2.17
CA LEU A 26 -1.07 -4.63 -1.16
C LEU A 26 -0.05 -4.95 -0.07
N ALA A 27 -0.06 -6.17 0.48
CA ALA A 27 0.94 -6.58 1.47
C ALA A 27 2.37 -6.49 0.92
N GLY A 28 2.60 -6.91 -0.32
CA GLY A 28 3.89 -6.78 -1.00
C GLY A 28 4.33 -5.33 -1.18
N ILE A 29 3.41 -4.41 -1.54
CA ILE A 29 3.67 -2.98 -1.69
C ILE A 29 4.08 -2.36 -0.35
N PHE A 30 3.28 -2.55 0.70
CA PHE A 30 3.53 -1.96 2.01
C PHE A 30 4.72 -2.60 2.75
N GLN A 31 5.11 -3.84 2.39
CA GLN A 31 6.39 -4.45 2.78
C GLN A 31 7.56 -4.04 1.90
N ARG A 32 7.32 -3.27 0.83
CA ARG A 32 8.35 -2.82 -0.12
C ARG A 32 9.02 -3.96 -0.90
N LYS A 33 8.33 -5.10 -1.02
CA LYS A 33 8.68 -6.20 -1.92
C LYS A 33 8.21 -5.95 -3.35
N ILE A 34 7.14 -5.16 -3.50
CA ILE A 34 6.66 -4.63 -4.77
C ILE A 34 6.92 -3.13 -4.75
N THR A 35 7.88 -2.69 -5.55
CA THR A 35 8.37 -1.29 -5.53
C THR A 35 8.03 -0.52 -6.79
N MET A 36 7.52 -1.20 -7.83
CA MET A 36 7.18 -0.61 -9.13
C MET A 36 5.73 -0.93 -9.50
N TRP A 37 5.06 0.01 -10.15
CA TRP A 37 3.66 -0.17 -10.59
C TRP A 37 3.52 -1.23 -11.68
N ASP A 38 4.55 -1.41 -12.51
CA ASP A 38 4.62 -2.44 -13.55
C ASP A 38 5.17 -3.78 -13.05
N ASP A 39 5.01 -4.09 -11.76
CA ASP A 39 5.23 -5.43 -11.24
C ASP A 39 4.31 -6.45 -11.93
N ALA A 40 4.82 -7.65 -12.18
CA ALA A 40 4.09 -8.72 -12.86
C ALA A 40 2.78 -9.09 -12.13
N LYS A 41 2.75 -9.02 -10.80
CA LYS A 41 1.55 -9.30 -10.00
C LYS A 41 0.49 -8.22 -10.17
N ILE A 42 0.89 -6.96 -10.28
CA ILE A 42 -0.05 -5.84 -10.54
C ILE A 42 -0.61 -5.97 -11.96
N LYS A 43 0.25 -6.23 -12.96
CA LYS A 43 -0.18 -6.47 -14.35
C LYS A 43 -1.15 -7.64 -14.48
N ALA A 44 -0.90 -8.75 -13.78
CA ALA A 44 -1.77 -9.92 -13.81
C ALA A 44 -3.20 -9.63 -13.30
N LEU A 45 -3.35 -8.74 -12.31
CA LEU A 45 -4.66 -8.32 -11.78
C LEU A 45 -5.39 -7.32 -12.68
N ASN A 46 -4.68 -6.68 -13.62
CA ASN A 46 -5.18 -5.58 -14.43
C ASN A 46 -4.98 -5.85 -15.94
N PRO A 47 -5.50 -6.97 -16.48
CA PRO A 47 -5.36 -7.27 -17.90
C PRO A 47 -6.01 -6.18 -18.76
N GLY A 48 -5.35 -5.80 -19.85
CA GLY A 48 -5.82 -4.76 -20.77
C GLY A 48 -5.72 -3.33 -20.23
N THR A 49 -5.05 -3.14 -19.09
CA THR A 49 -4.77 -1.80 -18.53
C THR A 49 -3.35 -1.39 -18.89
N THR A 50 -3.18 -0.18 -19.42
CA THR A 50 -1.85 0.43 -19.56
C THR A 50 -1.34 0.77 -18.18
N ILE A 51 -0.28 0.11 -17.72
CA ILE A 51 0.36 0.41 -16.43
C ILE A 51 1.67 1.15 -16.71
N PRO A 52 1.97 2.23 -16.00
CA PRO A 52 3.17 3.04 -16.24
C PRO A 52 4.42 2.21 -15.95
N ALA A 53 5.19 1.93 -17.00
CA ALA A 53 6.40 1.12 -16.92
C ALA A 53 7.52 1.85 -16.17
N GLY A 54 8.33 1.11 -15.40
CA GLY A 54 9.49 1.66 -14.67
C GLY A 54 9.14 2.73 -13.64
N THR A 55 7.89 2.80 -13.18
CA THR A 55 7.43 3.84 -12.26
C THR A 55 7.39 3.32 -10.83
N ALA A 56 8.15 3.97 -9.95
CA ALA A 56 8.25 3.61 -8.55
C ALA A 56 6.96 3.89 -7.77
N ILE A 57 6.69 3.06 -6.77
CA ILE A 57 5.56 3.21 -5.84
C ILE A 57 6.01 4.00 -4.62
N ASN A 58 5.34 5.14 -4.39
CA ASN A 58 5.55 5.99 -3.22
C ASN A 58 4.59 5.59 -2.09
N VAL A 59 5.07 4.79 -1.14
CA VAL A 59 4.21 4.30 -0.05
C VAL A 59 4.08 5.35 1.04
N VAL A 60 2.85 5.71 1.40
CA VAL A 60 2.52 6.57 2.54
C VAL A 60 1.69 5.81 3.56
N VAL A 61 2.02 6.01 4.83
CA VAL A 61 1.36 5.34 5.96
C VAL A 61 0.99 6.36 7.02
N ARG A 62 -0.07 6.04 7.75
CA ARG A 62 -0.44 6.78 8.96
C ARG A 62 0.65 6.66 10.01
N ASN A 63 0.91 7.74 10.72
CA ASN A 63 1.76 7.74 11.90
C ASN A 63 1.23 6.76 12.97
N LEU A 64 2.13 6.33 13.86
CA LEU A 64 1.83 5.33 14.90
C LEU A 64 0.77 5.88 15.88
N GLY A 65 -0.15 5.02 16.34
CA GLY A 65 -1.13 5.36 17.38
C GLY A 65 -2.57 5.57 16.93
N SER A 66 -2.90 5.38 15.64
CA SER A 66 -4.29 5.45 15.16
C SER A 66 -4.95 4.08 15.02
N SER A 67 -6.24 3.98 15.39
CA SER A 67 -7.03 2.75 15.21
C SER A 67 -7.10 2.28 13.75
N SER A 68 -7.07 3.21 12.80
CA SER A 68 -7.01 2.91 11.35
C SER A 68 -5.69 2.25 10.95
N THR A 69 -4.58 2.61 11.59
CA THR A 69 -3.28 1.96 11.38
C THR A 69 -3.35 0.49 11.81
N SER A 70 -3.98 0.21 12.96
CA SER A 70 -4.16 -1.16 13.47
C SER A 70 -5.02 -2.01 12.53
N LEU A 71 -6.15 -1.48 12.06
CA LEU A 71 -7.04 -2.18 11.11
C LEU A 71 -6.38 -2.44 9.76
N SER A 72 -5.61 -1.48 9.24
CA SER A 72 -4.88 -1.65 7.97
C SER A 72 -3.81 -2.73 8.10
N SER A 73 -3.07 -2.72 9.21
CA SER A 73 -2.02 -3.71 9.50
C SER A 73 -2.60 -5.10 9.66
N GLN A 74 -3.72 -5.22 10.37
CA GLN A 74 -4.43 -6.48 10.54
C GLN A 74 -4.97 -7.02 9.20
N TYR A 75 -5.53 -6.15 8.36
CA TYR A 75 -5.98 -6.56 7.04
C TYR A 75 -4.84 -7.12 6.18
N LEU A 76 -3.69 -6.44 6.18
CA LEU A 76 -2.51 -6.85 5.42
C LEU A 76 -1.83 -8.11 6.00
N SER A 77 -1.90 -8.32 7.32
CA SER A 77 -1.37 -9.54 7.95
C SER A 77 -2.14 -10.80 7.55
N MET A 78 -3.42 -10.65 7.20
CA MET A 78 -4.28 -11.74 6.73
C MET A 78 -4.09 -12.07 5.23
N ALA A 79 -3.03 -11.57 4.58
CA ALA A 79 -2.75 -11.86 3.17
C ALA A 79 -2.40 -13.33 2.92
N GLY A 80 -1.68 -13.98 3.84
CA GLY A 80 -1.24 -15.38 3.68
C GLY A 80 -0.17 -15.61 2.60
N CYS A 81 -0.04 -14.73 1.60
CA CYS A 81 0.96 -14.83 0.52
C CYS A 81 2.31 -14.14 0.83
N THR A 82 2.50 -13.61 2.04
CA THR A 82 3.76 -12.97 2.43
C THR A 82 4.27 -13.59 3.72
N ASP A 83 5.45 -14.19 3.68
CA ASP A 83 6.02 -14.93 4.82
C ASP A 83 6.35 -14.04 6.03
N ALA A 84 6.40 -12.72 5.86
CA ALA A 84 7.07 -11.80 6.78
C ALA A 84 6.16 -10.80 7.51
N TRP A 85 4.85 -10.74 7.23
CA TRP A 85 3.99 -9.72 7.88
C TRP A 85 3.92 -9.96 9.40
N ASN A 86 3.73 -11.22 9.80
CA ASN A 86 3.70 -11.62 11.21
C ASN A 86 5.06 -11.54 11.91
N ALA A 87 6.17 -11.64 11.16
CA ALA A 87 7.52 -11.63 11.74
C ALA A 87 8.11 -10.22 11.92
N THR A 88 7.69 -9.24 11.11
CA THR A 88 8.36 -7.93 11.03
C THR A 88 7.43 -6.76 11.32
N ILE A 89 6.14 -6.87 11.01
CA ILE A 89 5.20 -5.73 11.04
C ILE A 89 3.99 -5.99 11.95
N GLY A 90 3.72 -7.24 12.34
CA GLY A 90 2.52 -7.66 13.08
C GLY A 90 2.61 -7.70 14.60
N THR A 91 3.79 -7.84 15.19
CA THR A 91 3.94 -7.93 16.66
C THR A 91 5.36 -7.51 17.05
N GLY A 92 5.65 -6.21 17.05
CA GLY A 92 6.80 -5.75 17.84
C GLY A 92 6.66 -6.35 19.25
N LYS A 93 7.73 -6.96 19.80
CA LYS A 93 7.74 -7.67 21.10
C LYS A 93 6.75 -7.01 22.08
N GLY A 94 5.52 -7.54 22.20
CA GLY A 94 4.42 -6.83 22.88
C GLY A 94 3.03 -6.84 22.25
N GLY A 95 2.80 -7.45 21.08
CA GLY A 95 1.46 -7.78 20.59
C GLY A 95 0.79 -6.74 19.65
N PRO A 96 -0.50 -6.95 19.30
CA PRO A 96 -1.22 -6.24 18.21
C PRO A 96 -1.50 -4.75 18.47
N SER A 97 -1.01 -4.22 19.59
CA SER A 97 -1.28 -2.86 20.09
C SER A 97 -0.14 -1.88 19.87
N LYS A 98 1.02 -2.34 19.37
CA LYS A 98 2.15 -1.47 19.03
C LYS A 98 2.24 -1.36 17.52
N ALA A 99 2.13 -0.14 17.04
CA ALA A 99 1.93 0.16 15.64
C ALA A 99 3.00 -0.49 14.72
N PRO A 100 2.61 -0.89 13.51
CA PRO A 100 3.44 -1.63 12.55
C PRO A 100 4.81 -0.98 12.33
N PHE A 101 5.87 -1.80 12.27
CA PHE A 101 7.18 -1.34 11.82
C PHE A 101 7.16 -1.21 10.29
N TRP A 102 6.70 -0.06 9.80
CA TRP A 102 6.79 0.23 8.36
C TRP A 102 8.26 0.32 7.92
N PRO A 103 8.63 -0.22 6.75
CA PRO A 103 9.96 -0.07 6.19
C PRO A 103 10.40 1.41 6.13
N THR A 104 11.71 1.66 6.24
CA THR A 104 12.29 3.02 6.38
C THR A 104 12.07 3.92 5.17
N ASP A 105 11.79 3.36 4.00
CA ASP A 105 11.47 4.05 2.76
C ASP A 105 9.95 4.30 2.56
N THR A 106 9.18 4.25 3.65
CA THR A 106 7.77 4.68 3.68
C THR A 106 7.63 6.09 4.25
N VAL A 107 6.79 6.92 3.63
CA VAL A 107 6.48 8.26 4.11
C VAL A 107 5.41 8.18 5.20
N ARG A 108 5.60 8.91 6.29
CA ARG A 108 4.65 8.94 7.41
C ARG A 108 3.89 10.26 7.42
N LYS A 109 2.57 10.19 7.57
CA LYS A 109 1.70 11.37 7.69
C LYS A 109 0.74 11.25 8.87
N GLU A 110 0.44 12.38 9.47
CA GLU A 110 -0.48 12.47 10.60
C GLU A 110 -1.93 12.53 10.12
N GLY A 111 -2.82 11.81 10.79
CA GLY A 111 -4.25 11.77 10.45
C GLY A 111 -4.59 11.22 9.05
N SER A 112 -5.88 10.98 8.81
CA SER A 112 -6.36 10.55 7.48
C SER A 112 -6.13 11.63 6.43
N GLU A 113 -6.29 12.90 6.83
CA GLU A 113 -6.12 14.05 5.95
C GLU A 113 -4.69 14.17 5.42
N GLY A 114 -3.67 14.01 6.29
CA GLY A 114 -2.28 14.08 5.86
C GLY A 114 -1.91 12.98 4.85
N VAL A 115 -2.47 11.78 5.01
CA VAL A 115 -2.29 10.68 4.05
C VAL A 115 -2.98 11.01 2.74
N SER A 116 -4.26 11.40 2.77
CA SER A 116 -5.02 11.74 1.56
C SER A 116 -4.40 12.92 0.80
N ALA A 117 -3.94 13.96 1.52
CA ALA A 117 -3.26 15.10 0.92
C ALA A 117 -1.94 14.69 0.27
N TYR A 118 -1.17 13.79 0.89
CA TYR A 118 0.04 13.25 0.27
C TYR A 118 -0.28 12.46 -1.00
N ILE A 119 -1.31 11.61 -0.95
CA ILE A 119 -1.75 10.83 -2.11
C ILE A 119 -2.14 11.76 -3.26
N ALA A 120 -2.93 12.79 -2.97
CA ALA A 120 -3.35 13.77 -3.97
C ALA A 120 -2.17 14.57 -4.57
N ALA A 121 -1.18 14.94 -3.76
CA ALA A 121 -0.05 15.77 -4.19
C ALA A 121 1.10 14.97 -4.84
N THR A 122 1.16 13.65 -4.62
CA THR A 122 2.28 12.81 -5.05
C THR A 122 1.78 11.76 -6.04
N PRO A 123 2.01 11.93 -7.34
CA PRO A 123 1.71 10.88 -8.31
C PRO A 123 2.35 9.55 -7.92
N TYR A 124 1.69 8.46 -8.30
CA TYR A 124 2.19 7.09 -8.10
C TYR A 124 2.35 6.69 -6.61
N SER A 125 1.67 7.40 -5.72
CA SER A 125 1.63 7.06 -4.29
C SER A 125 0.43 6.20 -3.91
N ILE A 126 0.55 5.53 -2.76
CA ILE A 126 -0.47 4.66 -2.15
C ILE A 126 -0.35 4.61 -0.63
#